data_AF-A0A067M9I0-F1
#
_entry.id   AF-A0A067M9I0-F1
#
_cell.length_a   1.000
_cell.length_b   1.000
_cell.length_c   1.000
_cell.angle_alpha   90.00
_cell.angle_beta   90.00
_cell.angle_gamma   90.00
#
_symmetry.space_group_name_H-M   'P 1'
#
loop_
_entity.id
_entity.type
_entity.pdbx_description
1 polymer ?
#
loop_
_entity_poly.entity_id
_entity_poly.type
_entity_poly.pdbx_seq_one_letter_code
_entity_poly.pdbx_strand_id
1 'polypeptide(L)'
;MDGETFSKQDCLTAYLTTVLTRVLDVPVQRVINVVNYRSISDRPFAHLNLAGNSIFMMLSSVIAAGDVLSLAAIARVVRASITRARDPEFAEMWMTFGSYYMKRRADVDRFTWRVPEENEVLVNSNRV
;
A
#
# COMPACT_ATOMS: atom_id res chain seq x y z
N MET A 1 13.66 25.17 -7.46
CA MET A 1 12.38 24.45 -7.59
C MET A 1 12.75 22.99 -7.68
N ASP A 2 12.76 22.30 -6.55
CA ASP A 2 13.05 20.87 -6.53
C ASP A 2 11.75 20.16 -6.92
N GLY A 3 11.69 19.68 -8.17
CA GLY A 3 10.52 18.96 -8.67
C GLY A 3 10.26 17.70 -7.85
N GLU A 4 8.99 17.36 -7.64
CA GLU A 4 8.63 16.07 -7.05
C GLU A 4 9.23 14.93 -7.86
N THR A 5 10.01 14.09 -7.19
CA THR A 5 10.65 12.93 -7.83
C THR A 5 9.85 11.67 -7.54
N PHE A 6 9.24 11.10 -8.57
CA PHE A 6 8.54 9.83 -8.52
C PHE A 6 9.46 8.66 -8.87
N SER A 7 9.30 7.53 -8.19
CA SER A 7 9.98 6.29 -8.58
C SER A 7 9.32 5.65 -9.79
N LYS A 8 10.03 4.73 -10.46
CA LYS A 8 9.45 3.90 -11.54
C LYS A 8 8.19 3.17 -11.10
N GLN A 9 8.15 2.74 -9.83
CA GLN A 9 7.02 2.02 -9.25
C GLN A 9 5.81 2.95 -9.06
N ASP A 10 6.03 4.19 -8.59
CA ASP A 10 4.96 5.18 -8.45
C ASP A 10 4.35 5.50 -9.82
N CYS A 11 5.19 5.74 -10.83
CA CYS A 11 4.77 6.04 -12.19
C CYS A 11 4.05 4.86 -12.86
N LEU A 12 4.58 3.65 -12.74
CA LEU A 12 3.96 2.45 -13.34
C LEU A 12 2.62 2.13 -12.68
N THR A 13 2.54 2.23 -11.36
CA THR A 13 1.29 2.07 -10.61
C THR A 13 0.26 3.10 -11.07
N ALA A 14 0.65 4.37 -11.16
CA ALA A 14 -0.22 5.43 -11.63
C ALA A 14 -0.74 5.20 -13.06
N TYR A 15 0.15 4.75 -13.94
CA TYR A 15 -0.22 4.39 -15.32
C TYR A 15 -1.25 3.25 -15.36
N LEU A 16 -0.98 2.15 -14.65
CA LEU A 16 -1.90 1.01 -14.60
C LEU A 16 -3.25 1.39 -13.99
N THR A 17 -3.26 2.13 -12.89
CA THR A 17 -4.49 2.67 -12.29
C THR A 17 -5.28 3.51 -13.29
N THR A 18 -4.60 4.39 -14.05
CA THR A 18 -5.25 5.22 -15.06
C THR A 18 -5.85 4.39 -16.20
N VAL A 19 -5.14 3.36 -16.67
CA VAL A 19 -5.65 2.45 -17.71
C VAL A 19 -6.86 1.68 -17.21
N LEU A 20 -6.81 1.12 -16.00
CA LEU A 20 -7.93 0.40 -15.39
C LEU A 20 -9.15 1.31 -15.21
N THR A 21 -8.95 2.52 -14.69
CA THR A 21 -10.02 3.51 -14.54
C THR A 21 -10.73 3.85 -15.85
N ARG A 22 -10.07 3.72 -17.01
CA ARG A 22 -10.69 3.99 -18.32
C ARG A 22 -11.56 2.85 -18.85
N VAL A 23 -11.35 1.63 -18.35
CA VAL A 23 -12.02 0.42 -18.88
C VAL A 23 -13.01 -0.20 -17.91
N LEU A 24 -12.94 0.18 -16.63
CA LEU A 24 -13.87 -0.25 -15.60
C LEU A 24 -15.08 0.69 -15.53
N ASP A 25 -16.24 0.15 -15.18
CA ASP A 25 -17.46 0.93 -14.96
C ASP A 25 -17.36 1.85 -13.74
N VAL A 26 -16.58 1.43 -12.73
CA VAL A 26 -16.29 2.19 -11.52
C VAL A 26 -14.83 2.66 -11.55
N PRO A 27 -14.58 3.98 -11.47
CA PRO A 27 -13.22 4.52 -11.41
C PRO A 27 -12.44 4.01 -10.21
N VAL A 28 -11.17 3.68 -10.41
CA VAL A 28 -10.28 3.34 -9.29
C VAL A 28 -10.00 4.62 -8.49
N GLN A 29 -10.33 4.58 -7.20
CA GLN A 29 -10.17 5.69 -6.27
C GLN A 29 -9.20 5.39 -5.13
N ARG A 30 -8.74 4.15 -4.99
CA ARG A 30 -7.78 3.77 -3.94
C ARG A 30 -6.79 2.73 -4.43
N VAL A 31 -5.54 2.88 -4.02
CA VAL A 31 -4.48 1.89 -4.27
C VAL A 31 -4.12 1.21 -2.95
N ILE A 32 -4.18 -0.12 -2.92
CA ILE A 32 -3.66 -0.93 -1.82
C ILE A 32 -2.24 -1.35 -2.19
N ASN A 33 -1.26 -0.79 -1.51
CA ASN A 33 0.15 -1.13 -1.70
C ASN A 33 0.54 -2.28 -0.77
N VAL A 34 1.09 -3.35 -1.33
CA VAL A 34 1.73 -4.41 -0.53
C VAL A 34 3.19 -4.02 -0.29
N VAL A 35 3.52 -3.53 0.90
CA VAL A 35 4.81 -2.94 1.21
C VAL A 35 5.67 -3.91 2.00
N ASN A 36 6.95 -4.00 1.64
CA ASN A 36 7.95 -4.78 2.36
C ASN A 36 8.51 -3.97 3.54
N TYR A 37 8.62 -4.60 4.71
CA TYR A 37 9.11 -3.95 5.93
C TYR A 37 10.46 -4.48 6.43
N ARG A 38 11.14 -5.36 5.67
CA ARG A 38 12.44 -5.95 6.05
C ARG A 38 13.53 -4.92 6.30
N SER A 39 13.47 -3.79 5.61
CA SER A 39 14.47 -2.73 5.64
C SER A 39 14.13 -1.59 6.61
N ILE A 40 13.04 -1.70 7.40
CA ILE A 40 12.74 -0.74 8.46
C ILE A 40 13.75 -0.96 9.58
N SER A 41 14.79 -0.12 9.63
CA SER A 41 15.87 -0.22 10.59
C SER A 41 15.39 -0.09 12.04
N ASP A 42 16.15 -0.69 12.95
CA ASP A 42 16.04 -0.49 14.40
C ASP A 42 14.69 -0.92 15.01
N ARG A 43 13.95 -1.82 14.35
CA ARG A 43 12.69 -2.38 14.84
C ARG A 43 12.78 -3.89 15.08
N PRO A 44 12.27 -4.40 16.22
CA PRO A 44 12.40 -5.82 16.58
C PRO A 44 11.58 -6.77 15.68
N PHE A 45 10.59 -6.25 14.94
CA PHE A 45 9.79 -7.04 14.01
C PHE A 45 10.41 -7.13 12.59
N ALA A 46 11.42 -6.31 12.29
CA ALA A 46 12.00 -6.22 10.96
C ALA A 46 13.33 -7.01 10.89
N HIS A 47 13.32 -8.08 10.10
CA HIS A 47 14.52 -8.89 9.87
C HIS A 47 14.71 -9.15 8.38
N LEU A 48 15.89 -8.82 7.85
CA LEU A 48 16.25 -9.07 6.46
C LEU A 48 16.10 -10.55 6.10
N ASN A 49 16.48 -11.45 7.01
CA ASN A 49 16.53 -12.90 6.78
C ASN A 49 15.30 -13.66 7.29
N LEU A 50 14.17 -13.00 7.55
CA LEU A 50 12.95 -13.69 7.97
C LEU A 50 12.47 -14.62 6.84
N ALA A 51 12.34 -15.93 7.09
CA ALA A 51 11.85 -16.89 6.10
C ALA A 51 10.36 -16.73 5.73
N GLY A 52 9.60 -15.94 6.51
CA GLY A 52 8.20 -15.64 6.28
C GLY A 52 7.94 -14.43 5.37
N ASN A 53 6.65 -14.14 5.15
CA ASN A 53 6.19 -12.99 4.38
C ASN A 53 6.34 -11.68 5.19
N SER A 54 7.39 -10.92 4.92
CA SER A 54 7.62 -9.61 5.53
C SER A 54 6.95 -8.47 4.75
N ILE A 55 5.64 -8.57 4.59
CA ILE A 55 4.82 -7.57 3.90
C ILE A 55 3.61 -7.15 4.72
N PHE A 56 3.10 -5.94 4.51
CA PHE A 56 1.76 -5.55 4.93
C PHE A 56 1.07 -4.71 3.87
N MET A 57 -0.26 -4.67 3.91
CA MET A 57 -1.09 -3.88 3.00
C MET A 57 -1.29 -2.47 3.55
N MET A 58 -0.95 -1.44 2.77
CA MET A 58 -1.20 -0.03 3.08
C MET A 58 -2.14 0.58 2.05
N LEU A 59 -3.26 1.13 2.49
CA LEU A 59 -4.15 1.88 1.61
C LEU A 59 -3.56 3.26 1.34
N SER A 60 -3.70 3.72 0.12
CA SER A 60 -3.54 5.11 -0.20
C SER A 60 -4.70 5.96 0.34
N SER A 61 -4.51 7.28 0.37
CA SER A 61 -5.65 8.19 0.45
C SER A 61 -6.58 7.99 -0.75
N VAL A 62 -7.83 8.42 -0.60
CA VAL A 62 -8.80 8.45 -1.70
C VAL A 62 -8.28 9.42 -2.78
N ILE A 63 -8.26 8.97 -4.03
CA ILE A 63 -8.01 9.81 -5.20
C ILE A 63 -9.30 10.58 -5.47
N ALA A 64 -9.21 11.91 -5.53
CA ALA A 64 -10.38 12.74 -5.78
C ALA A 64 -10.98 12.42 -7.16
N ALA A 65 -12.31 12.54 -7.29
CA ALA A 65 -13.03 12.17 -8.53
C ALA A 65 -12.50 12.91 -9.77
N GLY A 66 -12.07 14.17 -9.63
CA GLY A 66 -11.46 14.94 -10.72
C GLY A 66 -10.03 14.52 -11.08
N ASP A 67 -9.37 13.73 -10.23
CA ASP A 67 -7.97 13.33 -10.34
C ASP A 67 -7.78 11.86 -10.75
N VAL A 68 -8.85 11.08 -10.91
CA VAL A 68 -8.78 9.63 -11.20
C VAL A 68 -8.11 9.27 -12.53
N LEU A 69 -7.88 10.27 -13.41
CA LEU A 69 -7.12 10.14 -14.65
C LEU A 69 -5.79 10.92 -14.66
N SER A 70 -5.46 11.60 -13.56
CA SER A 70 -4.24 12.38 -13.42
C SER A 70 -3.09 11.50 -12.93
N LEU A 71 -2.18 11.16 -13.85
CA LEU A 71 -0.98 10.36 -13.54
C LEU A 71 -0.18 10.93 -12.37
N ALA A 72 0.01 12.25 -12.34
CA ALA A 72 0.77 12.90 -11.28
C ALA A 72 0.05 12.84 -9.91
N ALA A 73 -1.27 13.04 -9.89
CA ALA A 73 -2.04 12.93 -8.66
C ALA A 73 -2.01 11.51 -8.10
N ILE A 74 -2.20 10.51 -8.96
CA ILE A 74 -2.17 9.10 -8.56
C ILE A 74 -0.77 8.71 -8.08
N ALA A 75 0.29 9.08 -8.80
CA ALA A 75 1.67 8.78 -8.42
C ALA A 75 2.02 9.39 -7.05
N ARG A 76 1.54 10.61 -6.76
CA ARG A 76 1.70 11.26 -5.45
C ARG A 76 0.99 10.50 -4.34
N VAL A 77 -0.24 10.06 -4.57
CA VAL A 77 -1.04 9.28 -3.62
C VAL A 77 -0.38 7.92 -3.32
N VAL A 78 0.15 7.24 -4.34
CA VAL A 78 0.93 6.00 -4.21
C VAL A 78 2.19 6.25 -3.39
N ARG A 79 3.01 7.24 -3.81
CA ARG A 79 4.26 7.61 -3.14
C ARG A 79 4.05 7.93 -1.66
N ALA A 80 3.06 8.76 -1.35
CA ALA A 80 2.74 9.14 0.02
C ALA A 80 2.39 7.92 0.89
N SER A 81 1.60 6.98 0.34
CA SER A 81 1.23 5.77 1.07
C SER A 81 2.41 4.82 1.32
N ILE A 82 3.31 4.65 0.34
CA ILE A 82 4.53 3.84 0.48
C ILE A 82 5.50 4.50 1.46
N THR A 83 5.70 5.82 1.37
CA THR A 83 6.55 6.57 2.30
C THR A 83 6.04 6.41 3.74
N ARG A 84 4.73 6.58 3.96
CA ARG A 84 4.11 6.38 5.28
C ARG A 84 4.28 4.94 5.78
N ALA A 85 4.12 3.94 4.92
CA ALA A 85 4.33 2.54 5.28
C ALA A 85 5.78 2.23 5.68
N ARG A 86 6.75 3.03 5.23
CA ARG A 86 8.17 2.87 5.58
C ARG A 86 8.59 3.71 6.78
N ASP A 87 7.70 4.55 7.29
CA ASP A 87 7.93 5.26 8.55
C ASP A 87 8.01 4.25 9.71
N PRO A 88 9.12 4.22 10.49
CA PRO A 88 9.32 3.20 11.50
C PRO A 88 8.27 3.20 12.61
N GLU A 89 7.79 4.37 13.04
CA GLU A 89 6.78 4.48 14.10
C GLU A 89 5.41 4.02 13.62
N PHE A 90 5.01 4.47 12.42
CA PHE A 90 3.77 4.03 11.80
C PHE A 90 3.76 2.52 11.57
N ALA A 91 4.86 1.97 11.05
CA ALA A 91 4.99 0.53 10.80
C ALA A 91 4.91 -0.28 12.11
N GLU A 92 5.56 0.17 13.18
CA GLU A 92 5.49 -0.49 14.49
C GLU A 92 4.07 -0.52 15.05
N MET A 93 3.39 0.64 15.03
CA MET A 93 1.99 0.74 15.43
C MET A 93 1.11 -0.18 14.58
N TRP A 94 1.29 -0.17 13.26
CA TRP A 94 0.51 -0.98 12.33
C TRP A 94 0.72 -2.48 12.53
N MET A 95 1.97 -2.92 12.70
CA MET A 95 2.31 -4.32 12.94
C MET A 95 1.79 -4.81 14.30
N THR A 96 1.84 -3.96 15.33
CA THR A 96 1.30 -4.27 16.65
C THR A 96 -0.22 -4.44 16.60
N PHE A 97 -0.93 -3.47 16.03
CA PHE A 97 -2.38 -3.53 15.86
C PHE A 97 -2.80 -4.69 14.97
N GLY A 98 -2.12 -4.86 13.84
CA GLY A 98 -2.37 -5.94 12.89
C GLY A 98 -2.22 -7.31 13.54
N SER A 99 -1.12 -7.54 14.25
CA SER A 99 -0.89 -8.80 14.96
C SER A 99 -1.96 -9.07 16.02
N TYR A 100 -2.33 -8.06 16.82
CA TYR A 100 -3.42 -8.16 17.80
C TYR A 100 -4.76 -8.50 17.14
N TYR A 101 -5.13 -7.78 16.08
CA TYR A 101 -6.39 -7.97 15.37
C TYR A 101 -6.48 -9.34 14.69
N MET A 102 -5.42 -9.74 13.98
CA MET A 102 -5.36 -11.04 13.30
C MET A 102 -5.42 -12.19 14.31
N LYS A 103 -4.70 -12.09 15.44
CA LYS A 103 -4.80 -13.07 16.52
C LYS A 103 -6.22 -13.19 17.06
N ARG A 104 -6.86 -12.06 17.40
CA ARG A 104 -8.24 -12.05 17.91
C ARG A 104 -9.23 -12.67 16.92
N ARG A 105 -9.01 -12.53 15.61
CA ARG A 105 -9.83 -13.15 14.56
C ARG A 105 -9.56 -14.64 14.44
N ALA A 106 -8.29 -15.06 14.50
CA ALA A 106 -7.90 -16.46 14.50
C ALA A 106 -8.46 -17.22 15.72
N ASP A 107 -8.44 -16.61 16.91
CA ASP A 107 -8.97 -17.19 18.15
C ASP A 107 -10.50 -17.48 18.09
N VAL A 108 -11.21 -16.91 17.11
CA VAL A 108 -12.63 -17.17 16.85
C VAL A 108 -12.87 -17.84 15.49
N ASP A 109 -11.86 -18.55 14.97
CA ASP A 109 -11.86 -19.28 13.68
C ASP A 109 -12.29 -18.41 12.48
N ARG A 110 -11.98 -17.11 12.51
CA ARG A 110 -12.28 -16.18 11.42
C ARG A 110 -11.03 -15.87 10.61
N PHE A 111 -11.11 -16.15 9.32
CA PHE A 111 -10.13 -15.69 8.35
C PHE A 111 -10.34 -14.20 8.00
N THR A 112 -9.25 -13.51 7.71
CA THR A 112 -9.20 -12.08 7.37
C THR A 112 -8.53 -11.91 6.01
N TRP A 113 -9.19 -12.48 5.00
CA TRP A 113 -8.82 -12.22 3.61
C TRP A 113 -9.24 -10.80 3.22
N ARG A 114 -8.35 -10.05 2.58
CA ARG A 114 -8.70 -8.77 1.96
C ARG A 114 -8.49 -8.87 0.47
N VAL A 115 -9.59 -8.68 -0.27
CA VAL A 115 -9.59 -8.40 -1.71
C VAL A 115 -9.85 -6.91 -1.92
N PRO A 116 -9.37 -6.30 -3.03
CA PRO A 116 -9.81 -4.96 -3.40
C PRO A 116 -11.33 -4.93 -3.59
N GLU A 117 -11.96 -3.83 -3.16
CA GLU A 117 -13.32 -3.47 -3.54
C GLU A 117 -13.36 -2.95 -4.99
N GLU A 118 -14.56 -2.67 -5.51
CA GLU A 118 -14.79 -2.31 -6.93
C GLU A 118 -14.00 -1.07 -7.39
N ASN A 119 -13.77 -0.11 -6.49
CA ASN A 119 -12.99 1.10 -6.74
C ASN A 119 -11.54 1.04 -6.20
N GLU A 120 -11.06 -0.14 -5.83
CA GLU A 120 -9.70 -0.35 -5.31
C GLU A 120 -8.86 -1.17 -6.27
N VAL A 121 -7.55 -0.90 -6.32
CA VAL A 121 -6.58 -1.77 -6.99
C VAL A 121 -5.52 -2.20 -5.99
N LEU A 122 -5.17 -3.49 -6.00
CA LEU A 122 -4.09 -4.04 -5.18
C LEU A 122 -2.83 -4.19 -6.01
N VAL A 123 -1.74 -3.58 -5.54
CA VAL A 123 -0.45 -3.56 -6.24
C VAL A 123 0.65 -4.07 -5.35
N ASN A 124 1.44 -5.00 -5.87
CA ASN A 124 2.60 -5.50 -5.17
C ASN A 124 3.75 -4.49 -5.22
N SER A 125 4.07 -3.94 -4.06
CA SER A 125 5.04 -2.88 -3.85
C SER A 125 6.24 -3.36 -3.01
N ASN A 126 6.47 -4.68 -2.97
CA ASN A 126 7.36 -5.36 -2.02
C ASN A 126 8.87 -5.27 -2.28
N ARG A 127 9.31 -4.33 -3.12
CA ARG A 127 10.74 -4.16 -3.41
C ARG A 127 11.48 -3.72 -2.14
N VAL A 128 12.57 -4.43 -1.84
CA VAL A 128 13.53 -4.11 -0.77
C VAL A 128 14.28 -2.82 -1.13
#